data_AF-A0A1G1Y3I8-F1
#
_entry.id   AF-A0A1G1Y3I8-F1
#
_cell.length_a   1.000
_cell.length_b   1.000
_cell.length_c   1.000
_cell.angle_alpha   90.00
_cell.angle_beta   90.00
_cell.angle_gamma   90.00
#
_symmetry.space_group_name_H-M   'P 1'
#
loop_
_entity.id
_entity.type
_entity.pdbx_description
1 polymer ?
#
loop_
_entity_poly.entity_id
_entity_poly.type
_entity_poly.pdbx_seq_one_letter_code
_entity_poly.pdbx_strand_id
1 'polypeptide(L)'
;MRGDMRLYILSTIVLVGITLAGCQSTVRPLIDVQQDLTQRVDAQRQKQENKTQALRGCQELCQQTLASDGQDFDQGPCLSNEIAPDWACDIIHQPRQEVDSAPENQCEAYQTGRVSHLVEVDGNCNVIRDL
;
A
#
# COMPACT_ATOMS: atom_id res chain seq x y z
N MET A 1 -19.46 -25.44 -60.39
CA MET A 1 -20.23 -24.89 -59.25
C MET A 1 -19.58 -25.13 -57.87
N ARG A 2 -18.67 -26.09 -57.65
CA ARG A 2 -17.97 -26.27 -56.35
C ARG A 2 -16.73 -25.37 -56.14
N GLY A 3 -16.13 -24.86 -57.21
CA GLY A 3 -14.94 -23.99 -57.13
C GLY A 3 -15.27 -22.56 -56.69
N ASP A 4 -16.37 -22.00 -57.19
CA ASP A 4 -16.76 -20.60 -56.93
C ASP A 4 -17.17 -20.36 -55.46
N MET A 5 -17.79 -21.36 -54.83
CA MET A 5 -18.22 -21.28 -53.42
C MET A 5 -17.04 -21.19 -52.44
N ARG A 6 -15.89 -21.82 -52.74
CA ARG A 6 -14.69 -21.73 -51.91
C ARG A 6 -13.99 -20.37 -52.03
N LEU A 7 -14.06 -19.75 -53.21
CA LEU A 7 -13.48 -18.44 -53.46
C LEU A 7 -14.28 -17.33 -52.76
N TYR A 8 -15.62 -17.44 -52.74
CA TYR A 8 -16.49 -16.53 -52.00
C TYR A 8 -16.29 -16.62 -50.48
N ILE A 9 -16.13 -17.82 -49.93
CA ILE A 9 -15.89 -18.01 -48.48
C ILE A 9 -14.53 -17.42 -48.06
N LEU A 10 -13.48 -17.61 -48.87
CA LEU A 10 -12.18 -17.00 -48.60
C LEU A 10 -12.24 -15.48 -48.69
N SER A 11 -12.96 -14.95 -49.69
CA SER A 11 -13.17 -13.50 -49.85
C SER A 11 -13.94 -12.88 -48.67
N THR A 12 -14.99 -13.53 -48.15
CA THR A 12 -15.76 -12.99 -47.03
C THR A 12 -14.97 -13.02 -45.73
N ILE A 13 -14.19 -14.07 -45.47
CA ILE A 13 -13.30 -14.15 -44.30
C ILE A 13 -12.25 -13.03 -44.33
N VAL A 14 -11.64 -12.77 -45.49
CA VAL A 14 -10.66 -11.68 -45.65
C VAL A 14 -11.31 -10.31 -45.46
N LEU A 15 -12.49 -10.08 -46.03
CA LEU A 15 -13.21 -8.80 -45.89
C LEU A 15 -13.60 -8.53 -44.43
N VAL A 16 -14.08 -9.55 -43.71
CA VAL A 16 -14.42 -9.47 -42.28
C VAL A 16 -13.18 -9.25 -41.41
N GLY A 17 -12.05 -9.87 -41.75
CA GLY A 17 -10.78 -9.65 -41.04
C GLY A 17 -10.27 -8.21 -41.15
N ILE A 18 -10.40 -7.58 -42.33
CA ILE A 18 -9.97 -6.21 -42.57
C ILE A 18 -10.86 -5.19 -41.83
N THR A 19 -12.18 -5.41 -41.78
CA THR A 19 -13.09 -4.51 -41.05
C THR A 19 -12.89 -4.58 -39.53
N LEU A 20 -12.56 -5.76 -38.99
CA LEU A 20 -12.28 -5.92 -37.55
C LEU A 20 -10.94 -5.30 -37.13
N ALA A 21 -9.91 -5.33 -37.99
CA ALA A 21 -8.61 -4.73 -37.68
C ALA A 21 -8.65 -3.19 -37.62
N GLY A 22 -9.47 -2.55 -38.47
CA GLY A 22 -9.60 -1.09 -38.53
C GLY A 22 -10.16 -0.43 -37.26
N CYS A 23 -10.98 -1.14 -36.47
CA CYS A 23 -11.54 -0.62 -35.22
C CYS A 23 -10.53 -0.57 -34.06
N GLN A 24 -9.44 -1.35 -34.13
CA GLN A 24 -8.52 -1.48 -32.99
C GLN A 24 -7.67 -0.22 -32.77
N SER A 25 -7.35 0.52 -33.83
CA SER A 25 -6.51 1.71 -33.78
C SER A 25 -7.12 2.86 -32.99
N THR A 26 -8.45 3.01 -33.05
CA THR A 26 -9.18 4.16 -32.48
C THR A 26 -9.44 3.99 -30.97
N VAL A 27 -9.47 2.76 -30.45
CA VAL A 27 -9.85 2.46 -29.06
C VAL A 27 -8.64 2.29 -28.13
N ARG A 28 -7.45 1.99 -28.66
CA ARG A 28 -6.19 1.88 -27.90
C ARG A 28 -5.95 3.01 -26.87
N PRO A 29 -6.02 4.31 -27.23
CA PRO A 29 -5.71 5.37 -26.28
C PRO A 29 -6.67 5.40 -25.08
N LEU A 30 -7.92 4.95 -25.24
CA LEU A 30 -8.87 4.88 -24.13
C LEU A 30 -8.57 3.71 -23.18
N ILE A 31 -8.14 2.57 -23.73
CA ILE A 31 -7.76 1.40 -22.94
C ILE A 31 -6.51 1.72 -22.11
N ASP A 32 -5.51 2.37 -22.71
CA ASP A 32 -4.28 2.74 -22.03
C ASP A 32 -4.55 3.70 -20.85
N VAL A 33 -5.42 4.71 -21.06
CA VAL A 33 -5.84 5.63 -19.99
C VAL A 33 -6.61 4.90 -18.89
N GLN A 34 -7.53 4.00 -19.24
CA GLN A 34 -8.27 3.21 -18.25
C GLN A 34 -7.33 2.36 -17.40
N GLN A 35 -6.33 1.71 -18.02
CA GLN A 35 -5.35 0.88 -17.32
C GLN A 35 -4.46 1.68 -16.39
N ASP A 36 -3.93 2.83 -16.82
CA ASP A 36 -3.14 3.74 -15.97
C ASP A 36 -3.94 4.24 -14.77
N LEU A 37 -5.20 4.63 -14.98
CA LEU A 37 -6.08 5.06 -13.89
C LEU A 37 -6.36 3.94 -12.90
N THR A 38 -6.68 2.73 -13.37
CA THR A 38 -6.87 1.57 -12.49
C THR A 38 -5.63 1.30 -11.65
N GLN A 39 -4.44 1.30 -12.26
CA GLN A 39 -3.19 1.10 -11.54
C GLN A 39 -2.96 2.16 -10.45
N ARG A 40 -3.22 3.43 -10.74
CA ARG A 40 -3.08 4.52 -9.76
C ARG A 40 -4.08 4.39 -8.62
N VAL A 41 -5.33 4.07 -8.93
CA VAL A 41 -6.38 3.87 -7.92
C VAL A 41 -6.04 2.69 -7.01
N ASP A 42 -5.60 1.57 -7.59
CA ASP A 42 -5.21 0.39 -6.83
C ASP A 42 -4.00 0.67 -5.92
N ALA A 43 -3.00 1.43 -6.40
CA ALA A 43 -1.87 1.86 -5.58
C ALA A 43 -2.31 2.77 -4.41
N GLN A 44 -3.24 3.71 -4.64
CA GLN A 44 -3.78 4.55 -3.57
C GLN A 44 -4.59 3.72 -2.57
N ARG A 45 -5.39 2.78 -3.05
CA ARG A 45 -6.15 1.88 -2.20
C ARG A 45 -5.23 1.03 -1.33
N GLN A 46 -4.18 0.44 -1.90
CA GLN A 46 -3.18 -0.33 -1.15
C GLN A 46 -2.50 0.54 -0.09
N LYS A 47 -2.14 1.78 -0.42
CA LYS A 47 -1.56 2.72 0.55
C LYS A 47 -2.49 2.97 1.74
N GLN A 48 -3.78 3.16 1.49
CA GLN A 48 -4.78 3.37 2.56
C GLN A 48 -5.02 2.10 3.40
N GLU A 49 -5.03 0.93 2.76
CA GLU A 49 -5.15 -0.35 3.45
C GLU A 49 -3.93 -0.59 4.37
N ASN A 50 -2.71 -0.36 3.88
CA ASN A 50 -1.48 -0.46 4.68
C ASN A 50 -1.48 0.52 5.85
N LYS A 51 -1.85 1.78 5.62
CA LYS A 51 -1.96 2.78 6.70
C LYS A 51 -2.97 2.34 7.77
N THR A 52 -4.15 1.88 7.35
CA THR A 52 -5.18 1.41 8.29
C THR A 52 -4.71 0.19 9.08
N GLN A 53 -4.00 -0.74 8.43
CA GLN A 53 -3.39 -1.88 9.08
C GLN A 53 -2.32 -1.45 10.09
N ALA A 54 -1.45 -0.50 9.72
CA ALA A 54 -0.40 0.01 10.60
C ALA A 54 -0.98 0.67 11.86
N LEU A 55 -1.97 1.54 11.70
CA LEU A 55 -2.64 2.22 12.82
C LEU A 55 -3.25 1.23 13.80
N ARG A 56 -4.07 0.30 13.29
CA ARG A 56 -4.72 -0.72 14.11
C ARG A 56 -3.70 -1.64 14.77
N GLY A 57 -2.76 -2.15 13.97
CA GLY A 57 -1.73 -3.08 14.44
C GLY A 57 -0.84 -2.46 15.51
N CYS A 58 -0.50 -1.17 15.39
CA CYS A 58 0.31 -0.46 16.37
C CYS A 58 -0.43 -0.31 17.71
N GLN A 59 -1.71 0.08 17.68
CA GLN A 59 -2.53 0.14 18.89
C GLN A 59 -2.72 -1.23 19.55
N GLU A 60 -3.02 -2.26 18.76
CA GLU A 60 -3.20 -3.62 19.26
C GLU A 60 -1.90 -4.17 19.88
N LEU A 61 -0.76 -3.93 19.24
CA LEU A 61 0.55 -4.34 19.75
C LEU A 61 0.89 -3.63 21.06
N CYS A 62 0.69 -2.30 21.11
CA CYS A 62 0.88 -1.53 22.34
C CYS A 62 0.02 -2.09 23.49
N GLN A 63 -1.26 -2.37 23.25
CA GLN A 63 -2.18 -2.92 24.25
C GLN A 63 -1.75 -4.31 24.72
N GLN A 64 -1.27 -5.14 23.80
CA GLN A 64 -0.73 -6.46 24.13
C GLN A 64 0.51 -6.33 25.02
N THR A 65 1.46 -5.47 24.66
CA THR A 65 2.69 -5.21 25.43
C THR A 65 2.40 -4.68 26.83
N LEU A 66 1.44 -3.76 26.97
CA LEU A 66 0.97 -3.29 28.28
C LEU A 66 0.41 -4.42 29.15
N ALA A 67 -0.37 -5.33 28.52
CA ALA A 67 -1.06 -6.40 29.23
C ALA A 67 -0.14 -7.58 29.60
N SER A 68 0.89 -7.88 28.80
CA SER A 68 1.74 -9.06 28.97
C SER A 68 2.94 -8.83 29.89
N ASP A 69 3.61 -7.69 29.74
CA ASP A 69 4.97 -7.50 30.28
C ASP A 69 5.04 -6.49 31.42
N GLY A 70 3.95 -5.76 31.70
CA GLY A 70 3.97 -4.61 32.61
C GLY A 70 5.05 -3.61 32.19
N GLN A 71 5.33 -3.56 30.89
CA GLN A 71 6.55 -2.99 30.35
C GLN A 71 6.56 -1.49 30.58
N ASP A 72 7.69 -1.02 31.07
CA ASP A 72 7.92 0.39 31.33
C ASP A 72 8.16 1.11 29.98
N PHE A 73 7.23 2.00 29.64
CA PHE A 73 7.30 2.85 28.46
C PHE A 73 8.07 4.15 28.71
N ASP A 74 8.66 4.33 29.89
CA ASP A 74 9.43 5.53 30.25
C ASP A 74 10.63 5.75 29.31
N GLN A 75 11.13 4.70 28.66
CA GLN A 75 12.19 4.82 27.64
C GLN A 75 11.64 5.02 26.21
N GLY A 76 10.32 4.94 25.99
CA GLY A 76 9.70 5.07 24.66
C GLY A 76 10.21 4.03 23.67
N PRO A 77 9.97 2.72 23.87
CA PRO A 77 10.56 1.71 23.01
C PRO A 77 9.89 1.64 21.63
N CYS A 78 10.70 1.33 20.61
CA CYS A 78 10.18 0.84 19.34
C CYS A 78 9.37 -0.44 19.57
N LEU A 79 8.08 -0.43 19.21
CA LEU A 79 7.22 -1.59 19.30
C LEU A 79 7.40 -2.53 18.12
N SER A 80 7.51 -1.98 16.91
CA SER A 80 7.75 -2.78 15.71
C SER A 80 8.49 -1.98 14.66
N ASN A 81 9.57 -2.59 14.18
CA ASN A 81 10.32 -2.11 13.03
C ASN A 81 9.58 -2.29 11.69
N GLU A 82 8.51 -3.10 11.65
CA GLU A 82 7.65 -3.26 10.49
C GLU A 82 6.28 -3.84 10.91
N ILE A 83 5.30 -2.97 11.15
CA ILE A 83 3.94 -3.35 11.59
C ILE A 83 2.98 -3.59 10.41
N ALA A 84 3.29 -2.95 9.28
CA ALA A 84 2.64 -3.12 7.99
C ALA A 84 3.67 -2.78 6.90
N PRO A 85 3.42 -3.10 5.60
CA PRO A 85 4.40 -2.83 4.55
C PRO A 85 4.76 -1.34 4.50
N ASP A 86 6.05 -1.04 4.69
CA ASP A 86 6.61 0.32 4.72
C ASP A 86 6.23 1.16 5.97
N TRP A 87 5.77 0.54 7.06
CA TRP A 87 5.37 1.22 8.32
C TRP A 87 6.03 0.63 9.57
N ALA A 88 6.61 1.46 10.43
CA ALA A 88 7.01 1.12 11.79
C ALA A 88 5.99 1.62 12.84
N CYS A 89 6.12 1.17 14.08
CA CYS A 89 5.28 1.53 15.23
C CYS A 89 6.15 1.85 16.44
N ASP A 90 5.94 3.03 17.02
CA ASP A 90 6.75 3.59 18.10
C ASP A 90 5.90 4.13 19.24
N ILE A 91 6.42 4.10 20.47
CA ILE A 91 5.77 4.71 21.64
C ILE A 91 6.51 5.98 22.01
N ILE A 92 5.76 7.06 22.23
CA ILE A 92 6.32 8.33 22.69
C ILE A 92 5.49 8.92 23.83
N HIS A 93 6.07 9.89 24.54
CA HIS A 93 5.33 10.64 25.54
C HIS A 93 4.47 11.73 24.91
N GLN A 94 3.37 12.09 25.60
CA GLN A 94 2.53 13.23 25.26
C GLN A 94 2.33 14.15 26.47
N PRO A 95 3.01 15.31 26.55
CA PRO A 95 3.90 15.91 25.55
C PRO A 95 5.22 15.13 25.36
N ARG A 96 5.82 15.24 24.17
CA ARG A 96 7.07 14.55 23.81
C ARG A 96 8.21 14.98 24.74
N GLN A 97 8.99 14.01 25.18
CA GLN A 97 10.17 14.19 26.04
C GLN A 97 11.47 14.02 25.24
N GLU A 98 12.60 14.43 25.84
CA GLU A 98 13.92 14.29 25.19
C GLU A 98 14.27 12.82 24.93
N VAL A 99 13.84 11.90 25.81
CA VAL A 99 14.07 10.46 25.69
C VAL A 99 13.43 9.86 24.42
N ASP A 100 12.29 10.41 23.95
CA ASP A 100 11.61 9.97 22.72
C ASP A 100 12.39 10.36 21.45
N SER A 101 13.38 11.24 21.57
CA SER A 101 14.21 11.72 20.46
C SER A 101 15.60 11.06 20.46
N ALA A 102 15.91 10.28 21.49
CA ALA A 102 17.16 9.56 21.59
C ALA A 102 17.22 8.46 20.51
N PRO A 103 18.31 8.34 19.72
CA PRO A 103 18.38 7.37 18.63
C PRO A 103 18.11 5.93 19.05
N GLU A 104 18.54 5.56 20.26
CA GLU A 104 18.33 4.24 20.86
C GLU A 104 16.85 3.89 21.10
N ASN A 105 15.97 4.90 21.18
CA ASN A 105 14.56 4.76 21.52
C ASN A 105 13.64 4.96 20.31
N GLN A 106 14.17 5.03 19.09
CA GLN A 106 13.32 5.06 17.89
C GLN A 106 13.49 3.77 17.11
N CYS A 107 12.51 3.45 16.28
CA CYS A 107 12.60 2.31 15.40
C CYS A 107 13.74 2.46 14.38
N GLU A 108 14.73 1.55 14.46
CA GLU A 108 15.88 1.46 13.53
C GLU A 108 15.43 1.45 12.07
N ALA A 109 14.33 0.75 11.76
CA ALA A 109 13.81 0.67 10.38
C ALA A 109 13.43 2.04 9.81
N TYR A 110 12.84 2.91 10.63
CA TYR A 110 12.48 4.26 10.23
C TYR A 110 13.73 5.15 10.16
N GLN A 111 14.64 5.04 11.14
CA GLN A 111 15.90 5.77 11.15
C GLN A 111 16.80 5.48 9.94
N THR A 112 16.85 4.22 9.53
CA THR A 112 17.65 3.75 8.39
C THR A 112 16.95 3.94 7.05
N GLY A 113 15.67 4.35 7.04
CA GLY A 113 14.85 4.49 5.83
C GLY A 113 14.45 3.16 5.19
N ARG A 114 14.53 2.04 5.94
CA ARG A 114 13.99 0.74 5.50
C ARG A 114 12.47 0.77 5.40
N VAL A 115 11.83 1.54 6.28
CA VAL A 115 10.43 1.91 6.17
C VAL A 115 10.32 3.43 6.09
N SER A 116 9.36 3.92 5.31
CA SER A 116 9.14 5.34 5.05
C SER A 116 8.14 5.98 5.99
N HIS A 117 7.36 5.14 6.70
CA HIS A 117 6.27 5.60 7.54
C HIS A 117 6.38 5.14 8.99
N LEU A 118 5.79 5.92 9.89
CA LEU A 118 5.82 5.68 11.33
C LEU A 118 4.46 5.97 11.96
N VAL A 119 3.92 5.03 12.73
CA VAL A 119 2.80 5.29 13.66
C VAL A 119 3.38 5.53 15.04
N GLU A 120 2.99 6.63 15.67
CA GLU A 120 3.36 6.95 17.05
C GLU A 120 2.12 6.89 17.95
N VAL A 121 2.23 6.12 19.04
CA VAL A 121 1.20 6.02 20.08
C VAL A 121 1.72 6.52 21.43
N ASP A 122 0.82 6.92 22.33
CA ASP A 122 1.16 7.23 23.72
C ASP A 122 1.26 5.96 24.59
N GLY A 123 1.68 6.11 25.84
CA GLY A 123 1.73 5.01 26.80
C GLY A 123 0.37 4.41 27.19
N ASN A 124 -0.74 5.01 26.75
CA ASN A 124 -2.10 4.46 26.87
C ASN A 124 -2.59 3.85 25.53
N CYS A 125 -1.71 3.71 24.54
CA CYS A 125 -1.98 3.19 23.20
C CYS A 125 -2.97 4.03 22.36
N ASN A 126 -3.07 5.33 22.64
CA ASN A 126 -3.76 6.27 21.78
C ASN A 126 -2.83 6.69 20.64
N VAL A 127 -3.32 6.70 19.40
CA VAL A 127 -2.57 7.25 18.27
C VAL A 127 -2.39 8.75 18.45
N ILE A 128 -1.14 9.19 18.43
CA ILE A 128 -0.79 10.62 18.47
C ILE A 128 -0.70 11.14 17.05
N ARG A 129 0.05 10.45 16.19
CA ARG A 129 0.26 10.84 14.78
C ARG A 129 0.74 9.67 13.93
N ASP A 130 0.65 9.89 12.62
CA ASP A 130 1.25 9.06 11.59
C ASP A 130 2.10 9.94 10.67
N LEU A 131 3.30 9.47 10.30
CA LEU A 131 4.29 10.16 9.47
C LEU A 131 4.59 9.33 8.22
#